data_AF-A0A2J4G6S4-F1
#
_entry.id   AF-A0A2J4G6S4-F1
#
_cell.length_a   1.000
_cell.length_b   1.000
_cell.length_c   1.000
_cell.angle_alpha   90.00
_cell.angle_beta   90.00
_cell.angle_gamma   90.00
#
_symmetry.space_group_name_H-M   'P 1'
#
loop_
_entity.id
_entity.type
_entity.pdbx_description
1 polymer ?
#
loop_
_entity_poly.entity_id
_entity_poly.type
_entity_poly.pdbx_seq_one_letter_code
_entity_poly.pdbx_strand_id
1 'polypeptide(L)' 'MLMLRPEHVQVRRGKGFMIYATEWLGREEFAFLRAPDGTLIRAVLRPEERLTVGEEVEVYFDFKKVQFYRRSGELIV' A
#
# COMPACT_ATOMS: atom_id res chain seq x y z
N MET A 1 13.55 -0.04 10.07
CA MET A 1 12.76 -0.06 8.82
C MET A 1 11.33 -0.38 9.22
N LEU A 2 10.37 0.39 8.69
CA LEU A 2 8.95 0.13 8.87
C LEU A 2 8.49 -0.80 7.74
N MET A 3 7.78 -1.87 8.08
CA MET A 3 7.17 -2.78 7.11
C MET A 3 5.69 -2.96 7.42
N LEU A 4 4.91 -3.08 6.36
CA LEU A 4 3.47 -3.32 6.40
C LEU A 4 3.14 -4.29 5.28
N ARG A 5 2.22 -5.22 5.56
CA ARG A 5 1.75 -6.17 4.54
C ARG A 5 0.66 -5.52 3.66
N PRO A 6 0.61 -5.83 2.35
CA PRO A 6 -0.36 -5.23 1.44
C PRO A 6 -1.83 -5.33 1.88
N GLU A 7 -2.21 -6.45 2.49
CA GLU A 7 -3.56 -6.70 2.99
C GLU A 7 -3.96 -5.82 4.20
N HIS A 8 -2.99 -5.16 4.83
CA HIS A 8 -3.22 -4.23 5.95
C HIS A 8 -3.23 -2.77 5.49
N VAL A 9 -3.13 -2.52 4.19
CA VAL A 9 -3.22 -1.19 3.57
C VAL A 9 -4.64 -0.99 3.06
N GLN A 10 -5.27 0.11 3.44
CA GLN A 10 -6.52 0.58 2.87
C GLN A 10 -6.26 1.78 1.97
N VAL A 11 -6.86 1.76 0.78
CA VAL A 11 -6.72 2.83 -0.20
C VAL A 11 -8.06 3.51 -0.36
N ARG A 12 -8.07 4.85 -0.32
CA ARG A 12 -9.28 5.64 -0.59
C ARG A 12 -8.95 6.77 -1.55
N ARG A 13 -9.95 7.25 -2.28
CA ARG A 13 -9.79 8.46 -3.10
C ARG A 13 -9.41 9.62 -2.20
N GLY A 14 -8.33 10.32 -2.55
CA GLY A 14 -7.75 11.35 -1.71
C GLY A 14 -6.51 11.94 -2.35
N LYS A 15 -5.59 12.46 -1.54
CA LYS A 15 -4.33 13.03 -2.01
C LYS A 15 -3.16 12.40 -1.28
N GLY A 16 -2.01 12.39 -1.93
CA GLY A 16 -0.73 12.03 -1.33
C GLY A 16 0.00 10.92 -2.04
N PHE A 17 -0.70 9.88 -2.50
CA PHE A 17 -0.10 8.78 -3.26
C PHE A 17 -0.71 8.73 -4.66
N MET A 18 0.08 8.34 -5.65
CA MET A 18 -0.40 8.09 -7.02
C MET A 18 -0.44 6.59 -7.28
N ILE A 19 -1.53 6.09 -7.83
CA ILE A 19 -1.57 4.74 -8.38
C ILE A 19 -0.75 4.75 -9.68
N TYR A 20 0.39 4.09 -9.72
CA TYR A 20 1.22 4.05 -10.93
C TYR A 20 1.06 2.75 -11.72
N ALA A 21 0.57 1.68 -11.09
CA ALA A 21 0.24 0.42 -11.76
C ALA A 21 -0.82 -0.36 -10.96
N THR A 22 -1.58 -1.20 -11.65
CA THR A 22 -2.41 -2.24 -11.04
C THR A 22 -2.06 -3.59 -11.65
N GLU A 23 -2.18 -4.66 -10.85
CA GLU A 23 -1.86 -6.02 -11.28
C GLU A 23 -2.91 -7.00 -10.74
N TRP A 24 -3.47 -7.82 -11.63
CA TRP A 24 -4.37 -8.91 -11.26
C TRP A 24 -3.58 -10.18 -11.01
N LEU A 25 -3.66 -10.70 -9.78
CA LEU A 25 -3.00 -11.94 -9.36
C LEU A 25 -4.04 -12.93 -8.84
N GLY A 26 -4.59 -13.72 -9.76
CA GLY A 26 -5.61 -14.72 -9.46
C GLY A 26 -6.94 -14.08 -9.04
N ARG A 27 -7.23 -14.09 -7.75
CA ARG A 27 -8.49 -13.55 -7.19
C ARG A 27 -8.37 -12.11 -6.70
N GLU A 28 -7.16 -11.63 -6.51
CA GLU A 28 -6.89 -10.32 -5.92
C GLU A 28 -6.32 -9.37 -6.96
N GLU A 29 -6.73 -8.11 -6.86
CA GLU A 29 -6.10 -7.01 -7.58
C GLU A 29 -5.17 -6.27 -6.62
N PHE A 30 -3.98 -5.94 -7.09
CA PHE A 30 -2.99 -5.18 -6.33
C PHE A 30 -2.79 -3.82 -6.96
N ALA A 31 -2.80 -2.78 -6.13
CA ALA A 31 -2.37 -1.44 -6.53
C ALA A 31 -0.94 -1.18 -6.08
N PHE A 32 -0.15 -0.64 -7.00
CA PHE A 32 1.17 -0.10 -6.70
C PHE A 32 1.07 1.42 -6.61
N LEU A 33 1.41 1.93 -5.43
CA LEU A 33 1.24 3.31 -5.03
C LEU A 33 2.61 3.96 -4.87
N ARG A 34 2.76 5.18 -5.38
CA ARG A 34 3.96 5.98 -5.24
C ARG A 34 3.68 7.22 -4.39
N ALA A 35 4.42 7.37 -3.30
CA ALA A 35 4.44 8.56 -2.47
C ALA A 35 5.22 9.71 -3.13
N PRO A 36 5.07 10.97 -2.68
CA PRO A 36 5.76 12.12 -3.28
C PRO A 36 7.27 12.07 -3.07
N ASP A 37 7.72 11.42 -1.98
CA ASP A 37 9.13 11.20 -1.67
C ASP A 37 9.76 10.02 -2.45
N GLY A 38 8.97 9.34 -3.29
CA GLY A 38 9.40 8.18 -4.08
C GLY A 38 9.20 6.83 -3.40
N THR A 39 8.72 6.79 -2.15
CA THR A 39 8.37 5.53 -1.48
C THR A 39 7.32 4.76 -2.27
N LEU A 40 7.53 3.45 -2.45
CA LEU A 40 6.58 2.57 -3.11
C LEU A 40 5.84 1.72 -2.07
N ILE A 41 4.52 1.67 -2.18
CA ILE A 41 3.64 0.86 -1.33
C ILE A 41 2.79 -0.03 -2.23
N ARG A 42 2.56 -1.27 -1.81
CA ARG A 42 1.63 -2.18 -2.47
C ARG A 42 0.43 -2.40 -1.56
N ALA A 43 -0.77 -2.35 -2.13
CA ALA A 43 -2.03 -2.57 -1.43
C ALA A 43 -2.88 -3.61 -2.16
N VAL A 44 -3.66 -4.38 -1.43
CA VAL A 44 -4.73 -5.23 -2.01
C VAL A 44 -5.95 -4.34 -2.25
N LEU A 45 -6.43 -4.28 -3.49
CA LEU A 45 -7.68 -3.60 -3.83
C LEU A 45 -8.87 -4.53 -3.60
N ARG A 46 -9.93 -3.99 -3.01
CA ARG A 46 -11.19 -4.72 -2.88
C ARG A 46 -11.96 -4.69 -4.21
N PRO A 47 -12.75 -5.72 -4.55
CA PRO A 47 -13.49 -5.77 -5.81
C PRO A 47 -14.41 -4.56 -6.06
N GLU A 48 -14.91 -3.93 -5.00
CA GLU A 48 -15.74 -2.73 -5.05
C GLU A 48 -14.95 -1.43 -5.31
N GLU A 49 -13.62 -1.44 -5.15
CA GLU A 49 -12.74 -0.28 -5.30
C GLU A 49 -12.34 -0.12 -6.77
N ARG A 50 -13.14 0.62 -7.55
CA ARG A 50 -12.77 1.03 -8.91
C ARG A 50 -11.82 2.22 -8.87
N LEU A 51 -10.53 1.92 -8.74
CA LEU A 51 -9.44 2.89 -8.79
C LEU A 51 -8.63 2.71 -10.09
N THR A 52 -8.10 3.80 -10.62
CA THR A 52 -7.43 3.80 -11.93
C THR A 52 -5.98 4.25 -11.81
N VAL A 53 -5.10 3.73 -12.68
CA VAL A 53 -3.73 4.25 -12.82
C VAL A 53 -3.77 5.75 -13.13
N GLY A 54 -2.93 6.52 -12.44
CA GLY A 54 -2.85 7.97 -12.48
C GLY A 54 -3.71 8.68 -11.44
N GLU A 55 -4.65 7.99 -10.78
CA GLU A 55 -5.44 8.59 -9.71
C GLU A 55 -4.60 8.87 -8.46
N GLU A 56 -4.88 10.00 -7.81
CA GLU A 56 -4.40 10.28 -6.46
C GLU A 56 -5.29 9.62 -5.42
N VAL A 57 -4.64 9.05 -4.41
CA VAL A 57 -5.24 8.32 -3.31
C VAL A 57 -4.60 8.69 -1.99
N GLU A 58 -5.35 8.51 -0.93
CA GLU A 58 -4.86 8.50 0.44
C GLU A 58 -4.72 7.05 0.93
N VAL A 59 -3.71 6.81 1.76
CA VAL A 59 -3.38 5.48 2.28
C VAL A 59 -3.57 5.47 3.79
N TYR A 60 -4.36 4.52 4.27
CA TYR A 60 -4.51 4.24 5.70
C TYR A 60 -3.97 2.86 6.01
N PHE A 61 -3.38 2.70 7.18
CA PHE A 61 -2.91 1.41 7.64
C PHE A 61 -3.22 1.23 9.12
N ASP A 62 -3.51 -0.01 9.51
CA ASP A 62 -3.68 -0.35 10.92
C ASP A 62 -2.31 -0.36 11.60
N PHE A 63 -2.06 0.62 12.46
CA PHE A 63 -0.81 0.74 13.22
C PHE A 63 -0.52 -0.50 14.09
N LYS A 64 -1.53 -1.29 14.47
CA LYS A 64 -1.33 -2.54 15.21
C LYS A 64 -0.74 -3.67 14.36
N LYS A 65 -0.70 -3.49 13.03
CA LYS A 65 -0.18 -4.47 12.06
C LYS A 65 1.16 -4.04 11.46
N VAL A 66 1.67 -2.89 11.88
CA VAL A 66 2.97 -2.37 11.47
C VAL A 66 4.08 -3.15 12.17
N GLN A 67 5.12 -3.49 11.42
CA GLN A 67 6.29 -4.19 11.93
C GLN A 67 7.51 -3.28 11.84
N PHE A 68 8.34 -3.32 12.89
CA PHE A 68 9.59 -2.57 12.96
C PHE A 68 10.77 -3.52 12.96
N TYR A 69 11.68 -3.30 12.01
CA TYR A 69 12.90 -4.09 11.89
C TYR A 69 14.14 -3.24 12.17
N ARG A 70 15.14 -3.84 12.83
CA ARG A 70 16.50 -3.31 12.85
C ARG A 70 17.12 -3.38 11.46
N ARG A 71 18.19 -2.61 11.24
CA ARG A 71 18.98 -2.71 9.98
C ARG A 71 19.58 -4.10 9.76
N SER A 72 19.81 -4.85 10.84
CA SER A 72 20.24 -6.25 10.79
C SER A 72 19.16 -7.23 10.31
N GLY A 73 17.90 -6.78 10.17
CA GLY A 73 16.76 -7.64 9.81
C GLY A 73 16.04 -8.27 11.00
N GLU A 74 16.48 -8.02 12.23
CA GLU A 74 15.80 -8.48 13.45
C GLU A 74 14.47 -7.73 13.64
N LEU A 75 13.38 -8.48 13.88
CA LEU A 75 12.07 -7.92 14.22
C LEU A 75 12.09 -7.38 15.65
N ILE A 76 11.62 -6.15 15.83
CA ILE A 76 11.55 -5.46 17.12
C ILE A 76 10.15 -5.64 17.72
N VAL A 77 9.12 -5.33 16.92
CA VAL A 77 7.70 -5.40 17.27
C VAL A 77 6.86 -5.42 16.00
#